data_AF-A0A812PAH2-F1
#
_entry.id   AF-A0A812PAH2-F1
#
_cell.length_a   1.000
_cell.length_b   1.000
_cell.length_c   1.000
_cell.angle_alpha   90.00
_cell.angle_beta   90.00
_cell.angle_gamma   90.00
#
_symmetry.space_group_name_H-M   'P 1'
#
loop_
_entity.id
_entity.type
_entity.pdbx_description
1 polymer ?
#
loop_
_entity_poly.entity_id
_entity_poly.type
_entity_poly.pdbx_seq_one_letter_code
_entity_poly.pdbx_strand_id
1 'polypeptide(L)'
;AWLMREFVIGQNLGHWRRWLKALAKFPFAILASALLSQTTKYMQARVGILWRRTATRRLLRSYFSDMNYYKLSQHGSARIEDPDIRICSDVRSGCEALTGVLISGLSGVTMSLFSSWALYRRRGLFAVSLPYLYSFFIVPLSYRRRGSTTPS
;
A
#
# COMPACT_ATOMS: atom_id res chain seq x y z
N ALA A 1 5.26 4.77 25.60
CA ALA A 1 5.03 5.30 26.97
C ALA A 1 4.72 4.21 27.98
N TRP A 2 3.68 3.38 27.78
CA TRP A 2 3.21 2.41 28.80
C TRP A 2 4.22 1.26 29.09
N LEU A 3 4.78 0.63 28.06
CA LEU A 3 5.82 -0.40 28.19
C LEU A 3 7.11 0.11 28.85
N MET A 4 7.51 1.35 28.53
CA MET A 4 8.65 2.03 29.14
C MET A 4 8.41 2.32 30.63
N ARG A 5 7.20 2.76 30.99
CA ARG A 5 6.80 2.95 32.39
C ARG A 5 6.90 1.64 33.18
N GLU A 6 6.33 0.55 32.68
CA GLU A 6 6.40 -0.78 33.31
C GLU A 6 7.86 -1.26 33.48
N PHE A 7 8.70 -1.02 32.48
CA PHE A 7 10.13 -1.36 32.54
C PHE A 7 10.87 -0.57 33.64
N VAL A 8 10.70 0.76 33.67
CA VAL A 8 11.32 1.65 34.66
C VAL A 8 10.82 1.35 36.07
N ILE A 9 9.51 1.13 36.24
CA ILE A 9 8.90 0.74 37.52
C ILE A 9 9.43 -0.62 37.97
N GLY A 10 9.60 -1.59 37.06
CA GLY A 10 10.19 -2.89 37.34
C GLY A 10 11.65 -2.83 37.79
N GLN A 11 12.42 -1.89 37.26
CA GLN A 11 13.81 -1.64 37.66
C GLN A 11 13.90 -0.97 39.04
N ASN A 12 12.98 -0.05 39.35
CA ASN A 12 12.97 0.73 40.59
C ASN A 12 12.46 -0.05 41.82
N LEU A 13 11.57 -1.03 41.64
CA LEU A 13 10.94 -1.80 42.73
C LEU A 13 11.60 -3.15 43.04
N GLY A 14 12.72 -3.51 42.40
CA GLY A 14 13.44 -4.77 42.67
C GLY A 14 12.70 -6.06 42.28
N HIS A 15 11.54 -5.97 41.64
CA HIS A 15 10.75 -7.13 41.21
C HIS A 15 11.26 -7.73 39.89
N TRP A 16 12.42 -8.38 39.94
CA TRP A 16 13.13 -9.04 38.82
C TRP A 16 12.22 -9.85 37.87
N ARG A 17 11.28 -10.63 38.42
CA ARG A 17 10.35 -11.44 37.61
C ARG A 17 9.41 -10.61 36.71
N ARG A 18 8.98 -9.42 37.15
CA ARG A 18 8.13 -8.53 36.33
C ARG A 18 8.97 -7.83 35.28
N TRP A 19 10.19 -7.42 35.64
CA TRP A 19 11.14 -6.81 34.72
C TRP A 19 11.50 -7.74 33.55
N LEU A 20 11.78 -9.02 33.83
CA LEU A 20 12.06 -10.02 32.78
C LEU A 20 10.90 -10.22 31.82
N LYS A 21 9.67 -10.26 32.34
CA LYS A 21 8.46 -10.36 31.51
C LYS A 21 8.25 -9.11 30.66
N ALA A 22 8.59 -7.92 31.17
CA ALA A 22 8.54 -6.69 30.40
C ALA A 22 9.61 -6.66 29.30
N LEU A 23 10.83 -7.11 29.62
CA LEU A 23 11.94 -7.23 28.68
C LEU A 23 11.60 -8.17 27.52
N ALA A 24 11.01 -9.33 27.81
CA ALA A 24 10.63 -10.33 26.80
C ALA A 24 9.55 -9.85 25.82
N LYS A 25 8.75 -8.84 26.16
CA LYS A 25 7.74 -8.26 25.26
C LYS A 25 8.35 -7.48 24.09
N PHE A 26 9.53 -6.88 24.27
CA PHE A 26 10.19 -6.10 23.22
C PHE A 26 10.63 -6.95 22.02
N PRO A 27 11.44 -8.02 22.18
CA PRO A 27 11.83 -8.86 21.06
C PRO A 27 10.61 -9.55 20.43
N PHE A 28 9.61 -9.92 21.23
CA PHE A 28 8.36 -10.47 20.70
C PHE A 28 7.62 -9.47 19.80
N ALA A 29 7.49 -8.21 20.22
CA ALA A 29 6.84 -7.17 19.42
C ALA A 29 7.61 -6.86 18.13
N ILE A 30 8.95 -6.84 18.19
CA ILE A 30 9.82 -6.65 17.02
C ILE A 30 9.68 -7.82 16.05
N LEU A 31 9.71 -9.05 16.56
CA LEU A 31 9.55 -10.24 15.74
C LEU A 31 8.18 -10.27 15.07
N ALA A 32 7.11 -9.96 15.82
CA ALA A 32 5.76 -9.87 15.28
C ALA A 32 5.67 -8.81 14.17
N SER A 33 6.19 -7.60 14.39
CA SER A 33 6.14 -6.53 13.38
C SER A 33 6.97 -6.86 12.13
N ALA A 34 8.13 -7.48 12.30
CA ALA A 34 8.96 -7.95 11.20
C ALA A 34 8.25 -9.02 10.36
N LEU A 35 7.63 -10.01 11.02
CA LEU A 35 6.85 -11.05 10.36
C LEU A 35 5.69 -10.45 9.56
N LEU A 36 4.91 -9.56 10.17
CA LEU A 36 3.81 -8.86 9.49
C LEU A 36 4.29 -8.06 8.26
N SER A 37 5.42 -7.37 8.37
CA SER A 37 6.01 -6.64 7.25
C SER A 37 6.41 -7.58 6.11
N GLN A 38 7.08 -8.69 6.43
CA GLN A 38 7.51 -9.65 5.42
C GLN A 38 6.35 -10.41 4.79
N THR A 39 5.32 -10.81 5.56
CA THR A 39 4.13 -11.44 5.00
C THR A 39 3.40 -10.50 4.06
N THR A 40 3.31 -9.21 4.39
CA THR A 40 2.64 -8.21 3.53
C THR A 40 3.39 -8.04 2.20
N LYS A 41 4.73 -7.92 2.23
CA LYS A 41 5.56 -7.86 1.02
C LYS A 41 5.48 -9.14 0.19
N TYR A 42 5.45 -10.29 0.86
CA TYR A 42 5.29 -11.57 0.18
C TYR A 42 3.95 -11.65 -0.55
N MET A 43 2.86 -11.27 0.12
CA MET A 43 1.53 -11.22 -0.49
C MET A 43 1.50 -10.23 -1.66
N GLN A 44 2.15 -9.07 -1.53
CA GLN A 44 2.30 -8.11 -2.63
C GLN A 44 2.92 -8.73 -3.87
N ALA A 45 4.06 -9.40 -3.72
CA ALA A 45 4.75 -10.03 -4.83
C ALA A 45 3.91 -11.14 -5.47
N ARG A 46 3.25 -11.96 -4.65
CA ARG A 46 2.36 -13.04 -5.13
C ARG A 46 1.19 -12.51 -5.96
N VAL A 47 0.50 -11.49 -5.45
CA VAL A 47 -0.64 -10.87 -6.16
C VAL A 47 -0.18 -10.22 -7.46
N GLY A 48 0.97 -9.54 -7.47
CA GLY A 48 1.52 -8.95 -8.70
C GLY A 48 1.82 -9.96 -9.79
N ILE A 49 2.39 -11.12 -9.43
CA ILE A 49 2.64 -12.20 -10.40
C ILE A 49 1.32 -12.76 -10.96
N LEU A 50 0.31 -12.97 -10.10
CA LEU A 50 -0.99 -13.51 -10.52
C LEU A 50 -1.73 -12.56 -11.46
N TRP A 51 -1.75 -11.26 -11.15
CA TRP A 51 -2.38 -10.27 -12.03
C TRP A 51 -1.63 -10.11 -13.33
N ARG A 52 -0.29 -10.06 -13.31
CA ARG A 52 0.52 -10.05 -14.53
C ARG A 52 0.20 -11.26 -15.40
N ARG A 53 0.17 -12.48 -14.84
CA ARG A 53 -0.18 -13.71 -15.58
C ARG A 53 -1.60 -13.68 -16.15
N THR A 54 -2.53 -13.01 -15.48
CA THR A 54 -3.93 -12.91 -15.93
C THR A 54 -4.09 -11.85 -17.02
N ALA A 55 -3.46 -10.68 -16.84
CA ALA A 55 -3.45 -9.58 -17.80
C ALA A 55 -2.77 -10.01 -19.11
N THR A 56 -1.56 -10.59 -19.03
CA THR A 56 -0.86 -11.11 -20.21
C THR A 56 -1.69 -12.16 -20.94
N ARG A 57 -2.31 -13.11 -20.23
CA ARG A 57 -3.17 -14.12 -20.89
C ARG A 57 -4.38 -13.51 -21.60
N ARG A 58 -5.03 -12.50 -21.01
CA ARG A 58 -6.18 -11.81 -21.64
C ARG A 58 -5.75 -11.03 -22.88
N LEU A 59 -4.66 -10.28 -22.79
CA LEU A 59 -4.13 -9.51 -23.92
C LEU A 59 -3.62 -10.41 -25.04
N LEU A 60 -2.87 -11.46 -24.70
CA LEU A 60 -2.34 -12.39 -25.69
C LEU A 60 -3.45 -13.16 -26.41
N ARG A 61 -4.54 -13.50 -25.72
CA ARG A 61 -5.73 -14.11 -26.33
C ARG A 61 -6.39 -13.18 -27.36
N SER A 62 -6.49 -11.88 -27.04
CA SER A 62 -7.02 -10.87 -27.96
C SER A 62 -6.06 -10.50 -29.09
N TYR A 63 -4.75 -10.70 -28.88
CA TYR A 63 -3.72 -10.45 -29.88
C TYR A 63 -3.71 -11.53 -30.98
N PHE A 64 -3.87 -12.81 -30.57
CA PHE A 64 -3.91 -13.93 -31.49
C PHE A 64 -5.30 -14.23 -32.08
N SER A 65 -6.38 -13.67 -31.54
CA SER A 65 -7.71 -13.80 -32.15
C SER A 65 -7.78 -13.08 -33.50
N ASP A 66 -8.52 -13.66 -34.46
CA ASP A 66 -8.89 -13.02 -35.74
C ASP A 66 -7.74 -12.41 -36.56
N MET A 67 -6.55 -13.01 -36.45
CA MET A 67 -5.33 -12.55 -37.11
C MET A 67 -5.04 -11.07 -36.80
N ASN A 68 -5.42 -10.60 -35.61
CA ASN A 68 -5.34 -9.19 -35.26
C ASN A 68 -3.89 -8.67 -35.22
N TYR A 69 -2.93 -9.56 -34.98
CA TYR A 69 -1.50 -9.26 -35.10
C TYR A 69 -1.11 -8.77 -36.52
N TYR A 70 -1.69 -9.33 -37.58
CA TYR A 70 -1.46 -8.84 -38.95
C TYR A 70 -2.16 -7.51 -39.22
N LYS A 71 -3.37 -7.33 -38.68
CA LYS A 71 -4.12 -6.06 -38.82
C LYS A 71 -3.39 -4.92 -38.11
N LEU A 72 -2.81 -5.19 -36.94
CA LEU A 72 -1.96 -4.25 -36.20
C LEU A 72 -0.66 -3.92 -36.95
N SER A 73 -0.07 -4.88 -37.68
CA SER A 73 1.16 -4.63 -38.44
C SER A 73 0.95 -3.98 -39.81
N GLN A 74 -0.19 -4.22 -40.48
CA GLN A 74 -0.45 -3.75 -41.86
C GLN A 74 -1.50 -2.63 -41.99
N HIS A 75 -2.52 -2.59 -41.13
CA HIS A 75 -3.69 -1.68 -41.27
C HIS A 75 -3.81 -0.65 -40.14
N GLY A 76 -2.90 -0.66 -39.16
CA GLY A 76 -2.93 0.28 -38.05
C GLY A 76 -2.45 1.68 -38.47
N SER A 77 -3.38 2.59 -38.81
CA SER A 77 -3.12 4.02 -39.03
C SER A 77 -2.64 4.79 -37.78
N ALA A 78 -2.06 4.12 -36.78
CA ALA A 78 -1.55 4.72 -35.54
C ALA A 78 -0.35 3.95 -34.98
N ARG A 79 0.86 4.33 -35.41
CA ARG A 79 2.01 4.74 -34.55
C ARG A 79 2.30 3.92 -33.28
N ILE A 80 2.27 2.58 -33.33
CA ILE A 80 2.79 1.73 -32.25
C ILE A 80 3.87 0.84 -32.85
N GLU A 81 5.12 1.31 -32.76
CA GLU A 81 6.29 0.47 -33.01
C GLU A 81 6.35 -0.63 -31.92
N ASP A 82 6.60 -1.87 -32.34
CA ASP A 82 6.78 -3.06 -31.50
C ASP A 82 5.66 -3.30 -30.45
N PRO A 83 4.45 -3.69 -30.90
CA PRO A 83 3.29 -3.89 -30.03
C PRO A 83 3.50 -5.00 -28.98
N ASP A 84 4.31 -6.00 -29.29
CA ASP A 84 4.70 -7.09 -28.40
C ASP A 84 5.58 -6.60 -27.24
N ILE A 85 6.56 -5.73 -27.53
CA ILE A 85 7.40 -5.09 -26.53
C ILE A 85 6.53 -4.23 -25.61
N ARG A 86 5.64 -3.44 -26.21
CA ARG A 86 4.75 -2.54 -25.46
C ARG A 86 3.77 -3.29 -24.56
N ILE A 87 3.18 -4.40 -25.03
CA ILE A 87 2.33 -5.26 -24.19
C ILE A 87 3.14 -5.80 -23.01
N CYS A 88 4.40 -6.18 -23.20
CA CYS A 88 5.23 -6.71 -22.12
C CYS A 88 5.59 -5.63 -21.08
N SER A 89 5.97 -4.43 -21.52
CA SER A 89 6.37 -3.32 -20.64
C SER A 89 5.17 -2.70 -19.92
N ASP A 90 4.08 -2.42 -20.64
CA ASP A 90 2.90 -1.73 -20.09
C ASP A 90 2.13 -2.63 -19.12
N VAL A 91 2.04 -3.93 -19.39
CA VAL A 91 1.40 -4.87 -18.46
C VAL A 91 2.22 -4.99 -17.18
N ARG A 92 3.55 -5.00 -17.29
CA ARG A 92 4.43 -5.07 -16.12
C ARG A 92 4.27 -3.82 -15.27
N SER A 93 4.46 -2.63 -15.84
CA SER A 93 4.38 -1.36 -15.13
C SER A 93 2.97 -1.13 -14.56
N GLY A 94 1.93 -1.45 -15.32
CA GLY A 94 0.54 -1.36 -14.88
C GLY A 94 0.25 -2.27 -13.69
N CYS A 95 0.68 -3.53 -13.72
CA CYS A 95 0.48 -4.45 -12.59
C CYS A 95 1.29 -4.04 -11.35
N GLU A 96 2.52 -3.58 -11.52
CA GLU A 96 3.35 -3.07 -10.41
C GLU A 96 2.73 -1.83 -9.78
N ALA A 97 2.22 -0.88 -10.58
CA ALA A 97 1.51 0.30 -10.10
C ALA A 97 0.21 -0.06 -9.37
N LEU A 98 -0.63 -0.92 -9.96
CA LEU A 98 -1.90 -1.35 -9.39
C LEU A 98 -1.71 -2.08 -8.06
N THR A 99 -0.74 -3.00 -7.97
CA THR A 99 -0.42 -3.69 -6.71
C THR A 99 0.10 -2.75 -5.64
N GLY A 100 0.96 -1.81 -6.02
CA GLY A 100 1.47 -0.78 -5.12
C GLY A 100 0.35 0.08 -4.54
N VAL A 101 -0.56 0.57 -5.39
CA VAL A 101 -1.71 1.37 -4.97
C VAL A 101 -2.65 0.56 -4.07
N LEU A 102 -2.96 -0.68 -4.44
CA LEU A 102 -3.89 -1.51 -3.68
C LEU A 102 -3.38 -1.82 -2.27
N ILE A 103 -2.10 -2.14 -2.12
CA ILE A 103 -1.54 -2.50 -0.80
C ILE A 103 -1.27 -1.28 0.06
N SER A 104 -0.81 -0.19 -0.55
CA SER A 104 -0.68 1.10 0.14
C SER A 104 -2.05 1.61 0.59
N GLY A 105 -3.08 1.46 -0.25
CA GLY A 105 -4.46 1.79 0.06
C GLY A 105 -5.02 0.96 1.22
N LEU A 106 -4.88 -0.37 1.16
CA LEU A 106 -5.32 -1.27 2.24
C LEU A 106 -4.62 -0.98 3.57
N SER A 107 -3.31 -0.75 3.55
CA SER A 107 -2.54 -0.39 4.73
C SER A 107 -2.98 0.96 5.29
N GLY A 108 -3.22 1.94 4.41
CA GLY A 108 -3.74 3.26 4.78
C GLY A 108 -5.12 3.20 5.41
N VAL A 109 -6.04 2.43 4.84
CA VAL A 109 -7.39 2.21 5.39
C VAL A 109 -7.31 1.55 6.76
N THR A 110 -6.49 0.51 6.91
CA THR A 110 -6.30 -0.19 8.19
C THR A 110 -5.76 0.74 9.27
N MET A 111 -4.73 1.54 8.94
CA MET A 111 -4.14 2.51 9.86
C MET A 111 -5.15 3.60 10.23
N SER A 112 -5.93 4.10 9.26
CA SER A 112 -6.97 5.10 9.47
C SER A 112 -8.05 4.59 10.42
N LEU A 113 -8.58 3.38 10.17
CA LEU A 113 -9.57 2.74 11.02
C LEU A 113 -9.04 2.52 12.44
N PHE A 114 -7.82 1.99 12.58
CA PHE A 114 -7.22 1.75 13.89
C PHE A 114 -7.01 3.06 14.67
N SER A 115 -6.50 4.10 14.00
CA SER A 115 -6.27 5.41 14.60
C SER A 115 -7.57 6.06 15.04
N SER A 116 -8.61 5.97 14.20
CA SER A 116 -9.94 6.50 14.51
C SER A 116 -10.61 5.78 15.66
N TRP A 117 -10.51 4.45 15.70
CA TRP A 117 -10.97 3.66 16.84
C TRP A 117 -10.23 4.04 18.13
N ALA A 118 -8.91 4.15 18.07
CA ALA A 118 -8.08 4.52 19.22
C ALA A 118 -8.37 5.95 19.73
N LEU A 119 -8.64 6.90 18.82
CA LEU A 119 -9.02 8.27 19.14
C LEU A 119 -10.42 8.34 19.75
N TYR A 120 -11.38 7.64 19.16
CA TYR A 120 -12.76 7.55 19.65
C TYR A 120 -12.78 7.08 21.10
N ARG A 121 -12.05 6.01 21.42
CA ARG A 121 -11.99 5.43 22.77
C ARG A 121 -11.37 6.38 23.81
N ARG A 122 -10.50 7.31 23.41
CA ARG A 122 -9.78 8.20 24.34
C ARG A 122 -10.42 9.57 24.53
N ARG A 123 -10.95 10.17 23.47
CA ARG A 123 -11.43 11.57 23.47
C ARG A 123 -12.83 11.78 22.89
N GLY A 124 -13.51 10.72 22.46
CA GLY A 124 -14.83 10.81 21.85
C GLY A 124 -14.82 11.25 20.38
N LEU A 125 -16.02 11.42 19.81
CA LEU A 125 -16.25 11.61 18.36
C LEU A 125 -15.62 12.88 17.78
N PHE A 126 -15.66 13.99 18.53
CA PHE A 126 -15.12 15.28 18.06
C PHE A 126 -13.63 15.22 17.72
N ALA A 127 -12.86 14.40 18.43
CA ALA A 127 -11.43 14.23 18.14
C ALA A 127 -11.17 13.43 16.85
N VAL A 128 -12.10 12.57 16.46
CA VAL A 128 -11.99 11.74 15.25
C VAL A 128 -12.34 12.53 14.00
N SER A 129 -13.33 13.42 14.07
CA SER A 129 -13.80 14.17 12.90
C SER A 129 -12.77 15.20 12.40
N LEU A 130 -12.01 15.83 13.29
CA LEU A 130 -11.01 16.86 12.95
C LEU A 130 -10.01 16.44 11.86
N PRO A 131 -9.29 15.30 11.95
CA PRO A 131 -8.35 14.88 10.91
C PRO A 131 -9.03 14.55 9.58
N TYR A 132 -10.25 14.00 9.60
CA TYR A 132 -11.01 13.72 8.38
C TYR A 132 -11.46 15.00 7.68
N LEU A 133 -11.96 15.99 8.44
CA LEU A 133 -12.30 17.31 7.91
C LEU A 133 -11.07 18.00 7.30
N TYR A 134 -9.92 17.93 7.97
CA TYR A 134 -8.67 18.44 7.43
C TYR A 134 -8.31 17.78 6.09
N SER A 135 -8.40 16.44 6.01
CA SER A 135 -8.09 15.72 4.77
C SER A 135 -9.05 16.07 3.62
N PHE A 136 -10.33 16.29 3.93
CA PHE A 136 -11.35 16.62 2.94
C PHE A 136 -11.21 18.05 2.41
N PHE A 137 -10.86 19.02 3.26
CA PHE A 137 -10.76 20.43 2.85
C PHE A 137 -9.38 20.80 2.28
N ILE A 138 -8.28 20.37 2.91
CA ILE A 138 -6.95 20.88 2.58
C ILE A 138 -6.36 20.16 1.36
N VAL A 139 -6.50 18.83 1.26
CA VAL A 139 -5.87 18.04 0.18
C VAL A 139 -6.34 18.49 -1.21
N PRO A 140 -7.65 18.71 -1.47
CA PRO A 140 -8.10 19.20 -2.77
C PRO A 140 -7.59 20.61 -3.08
N LEU A 141 -7.49 21.48 -2.08
CA LEU A 141 -6.94 22.83 -2.24
C LEU A 141 -5.44 22.79 -2.60
N SER A 142 -4.68 21.86 -2.00
CA SER A 142 -3.26 21.66 -2.33
C SER A 142 -3.06 21.11 -3.75
N TYR A 143 -3.91 20.18 -4.20
CA TYR A 143 -3.87 19.68 -5.58
C TYR A 143 -4.21 20.78 -6.60
N ARG A 144 -5.22 21.60 -6.31
CA ARG A 144 -5.61 22.71 -7.19
C ARG A 144 -4.50 23.75 -7.40
N ARG A 145 -3.69 24.03 -6.36
CA ARG A 145 -2.54 24.96 -6.47
C ARG A 145 -1.36 24.41 -7.28
N ARG A 146 -1.18 23.08 -7.33
CA ARG A 146 -0.03 22.47 -8.01
C ARG A 146 -0.24 22.30 -9.52
N GLY A 147 -1.50 22.34 -9.98
CA GLY A 147 -1.85 22.30 -11.41
C GLY A 147 -1.61 23.60 -12.19
N SER A 148 -1.29 24.71 -11.52
CA SER A 148 -1.05 26.01 -12.18
C SER A 148 0.43 26.36 -12.38
N THR A 149 1.36 25.47 -12.03
CA THR A 149 2.82 25.73 -12.06
C THR A 149 3.57 24.87 -13.08
N THR A 150 2.91 24.33 -14.11
CA THR A 150 3.62 23.75 -15.27
C THR A 150 3.87 24.86 -16.29
N PRO A 151 5.10 25.43 -16.39
CA PRO A 151 5.44 26.27 -17.51
C PRO A 151 5.45 25.44 -18.80
N SER A 152 4.89 26.05 -19.85
CA SER A 152 4.95 25.63 -21.26
C SER A 152 6.37 25.51 -21.77
#